data_AF-A0A0C3AMZ1-F1
#
_entry.id   AF-A0A0C3AMZ1-F1
#
_cell.length_a   1.000
_cell.length_b   1.000
_cell.length_c   1.000
_cell.angle_alpha   90.00
_cell.angle_beta   90.00
_cell.angle_gamma   90.00
#
_symmetry.space_group_name_H-M   'P 1'
#
loop_
_entity.id
_entity.type
_entity.pdbx_description
1 polymer ?
#
loop_
_entity_poly.entity_id
_entity_poly.type
_entity_poly.pdbx_seq_one_letter_code
_entity_poly.pdbx_strand_id
1 'polypeptide(L)'
;MSTQTTTLLKHSSMATYIGEQGKPLVITPGKLTPDLLFDFKNGAYSYFLFKDIKLEKEVSKIAGGLQDGCIQTWYLNCAAVDAAGFPAFMKHICDSWLELGWEQEVKLVVLASHQGNSAISDWIMLLESTNTLLNGHVCKLSDNDLRNHIQSHVHPDMMTATTTAELYLIASYDKYK
;
A
#
# COMPACT_ATOMS: atom_id res chain seq x y z
N MET A 1 16.88 -13.56 -2.64
CA MET A 1 16.09 -12.88 -3.70
C MET A 1 16.11 -11.41 -3.36
N SER A 2 16.51 -10.54 -4.30
CA SER A 2 16.51 -9.09 -4.06
C SER A 2 15.06 -8.64 -3.87
N THR A 3 14.72 -8.06 -2.73
CA THR A 3 13.43 -7.42 -2.51
C THR A 3 13.33 -6.25 -3.48
N GLN A 4 12.52 -6.38 -4.53
CA GLN A 4 12.16 -5.22 -5.35
C GLN A 4 11.41 -4.24 -4.44
N THR A 5 11.93 -3.03 -4.32
CA THR A 5 11.27 -1.94 -3.62
C THR A 5 10.02 -1.55 -4.41
N THR A 6 8.84 -1.78 -3.84
CA THR A 6 7.54 -1.47 -4.47
C THR A 6 6.98 -0.13 -4.02
N THR A 7 7.51 0.45 -2.93
CA THR A 7 7.09 1.75 -2.38
C THR A 7 8.31 2.53 -1.88
N LEU A 8 8.16 3.84 -1.64
CA LEU A 8 9.18 4.71 -1.07
C LEU A 8 9.43 4.48 0.43
N LEU A 9 8.64 3.62 1.08
CA LEU A 9 8.79 3.33 2.50
C LEU A 9 10.04 2.50 2.76
N LYS A 10 10.79 2.86 3.81
CA LYS A 10 11.92 2.04 4.26
C LYS A 10 11.37 0.84 5.01
N HIS A 11 11.56 -0.36 4.48
CA HIS A 11 11.15 -1.59 5.15
C HIS A 11 11.99 -1.81 6.42
N SER A 12 11.38 -1.67 7.60
CA SER A 12 11.99 -2.06 8.88
C SER A 12 11.20 -3.17 9.57
N SER A 13 10.36 -3.90 8.82
CA SER A 13 9.53 -4.96 9.37
C SER A 13 10.26 -6.30 9.38
N MET A 14 10.06 -7.06 10.47
CA MET A 14 10.39 -8.49 10.54
C MET A 14 9.22 -9.37 10.09
N ALA A 15 8.02 -8.81 9.96
CA ALA A 15 6.86 -9.51 9.43
C ALA A 15 6.95 -9.59 7.91
N THR A 16 6.61 -10.74 7.35
CA THR A 16 6.63 -10.99 5.91
C THR A 16 5.26 -11.47 5.47
N TYR A 17 4.81 -10.94 4.33
CA TYR A 17 3.61 -11.40 3.66
C TYR A 17 3.94 -12.58 2.74
N ILE A 18 3.18 -13.67 2.89
CA ILE A 18 3.29 -14.88 2.10
C ILE A 18 1.91 -15.13 1.48
N GLY A 19 1.81 -14.87 0.17
CA GLY A 19 0.60 -15.07 -0.60
C GLY A 19 0.87 -15.97 -1.81
N GLU A 20 0.08 -17.03 -1.95
CA GLU A 20 0.01 -17.84 -3.17
C GLU A 20 -1.45 -17.97 -3.59
N GLN A 21 -1.73 -17.97 -4.90
CA GLN A 21 -3.10 -18.07 -5.40
C GLN A 21 -3.81 -19.32 -4.84
N GLY A 22 -4.99 -19.10 -4.28
CA GLY A 22 -5.82 -20.17 -3.74
C GLY A 22 -5.33 -20.78 -2.42
N LYS A 23 -4.23 -20.30 -1.83
CA LYS A 23 -3.80 -20.67 -0.47
C LYS A 23 -4.19 -19.58 0.54
N PRO A 24 -4.38 -19.93 1.82
CA PRO A 24 -4.57 -18.94 2.88
C PRO A 24 -3.38 -17.99 2.94
N LEU A 25 -3.69 -16.71 3.04
CA LEU A 25 -2.70 -15.65 3.17
C LEU A 25 -2.04 -15.72 4.54
N VAL A 26 -0.74 -15.44 4.60
CA VAL A 26 -0.01 -15.44 5.87
C VAL A 26 0.77 -14.16 6.04
N ILE A 27 0.62 -13.51 7.18
CA ILE A 27 1.58 -12.53 7.70
C ILE A 27 2.28 -13.18 8.89
N THR A 28 3.60 -13.32 8.83
CA THR A 28 4.39 -13.83 9.94
C THR A 28 4.40 -12.86 11.13
N PRO A 29 4.65 -13.31 12.36
CA PRO A 29 4.73 -12.42 13.51
C PRO A 29 5.77 -11.30 13.32
N GLY A 30 5.46 -10.09 13.81
CA GLY A 30 6.33 -8.92 13.71
C GLY A 30 5.56 -7.61 13.57
N LYS A 31 6.32 -6.50 13.44
CA LYS A 31 5.76 -5.15 13.30
C LYS A 31 4.98 -5.03 11.98
N LEU A 32 3.69 -4.70 12.05
CA LEU A 32 2.91 -4.41 10.86
C LEU A 32 3.31 -3.05 10.27
N THR A 33 3.32 -2.96 8.94
CA THR A 33 3.61 -1.74 8.19
C THR A 33 2.52 -1.49 7.14
N PRO A 34 2.33 -0.24 6.68
CA PRO A 34 1.26 0.09 5.73
C PRO A 34 1.33 -0.71 4.41
N ASP A 35 2.54 -0.87 3.87
CA ASP A 35 2.82 -1.68 2.67
C ASP A 35 2.45 -3.15 2.87
N LEU A 36 2.83 -3.73 4.01
CA LEU A 36 2.52 -5.12 4.34
C LEU A 36 1.00 -5.36 4.44
N LEU A 37 0.27 -4.46 5.10
CA LEU A 37 -1.18 -4.54 5.22
C LEU A 37 -1.89 -4.28 3.89
N PHE A 38 -1.32 -3.45 3.02
CA PHE A 38 -1.83 -3.23 1.68
C PHE A 38 -1.68 -4.48 0.80
N ASP A 39 -0.51 -5.12 0.82
CA ASP A 39 -0.28 -6.39 0.09
C ASP A 39 -1.21 -7.49 0.59
N PHE A 40 -1.37 -7.60 1.92
CA PHE A 40 -2.32 -8.52 2.51
C PHE A 40 -3.76 -8.24 2.08
N LYS A 41 -4.17 -6.97 2.04
CA LYS A 41 -5.51 -6.57 1.59
C LYS A 41 -5.77 -6.96 0.14
N ASN A 42 -4.82 -6.67 -0.76
CA ASN A 42 -4.95 -7.01 -2.18
C ASN A 42 -4.95 -8.52 -2.42
N GLY A 43 -4.09 -9.24 -1.69
CA GLY A 43 -4.11 -10.69 -1.66
C GLY A 43 -5.45 -11.25 -1.20
N ALA A 44 -6.03 -10.67 -0.13
CA ALA A 44 -7.28 -11.15 0.45
C ALA A 44 -8.42 -11.02 -0.55
N TYR A 45 -8.55 -9.88 -1.24
CA TYR A 45 -9.52 -9.73 -2.33
C TYR A 45 -9.33 -10.76 -3.45
N SER A 46 -8.08 -11.01 -3.85
CA SER A 46 -7.76 -12.02 -4.87
C SER A 46 -8.16 -13.42 -4.41
N TYR A 47 -7.93 -13.74 -3.14
CA TYR A 47 -8.31 -15.02 -2.53
C TYR A 47 -9.83 -15.18 -2.42
N PHE A 48 -10.55 -14.13 -2.01
CA PHE A 48 -12.02 -14.15 -1.92
C PHE A 48 -12.65 -14.41 -3.29
N LEU A 49 -12.17 -13.70 -4.31
CA LEU A 49 -12.62 -13.88 -5.68
C LEU A 49 -12.33 -15.29 -6.19
N PHE A 50 -11.11 -15.78 -5.98
CA PHE A 50 -10.70 -17.11 -6.45
C PHE A 50 -11.46 -18.26 -5.76
N LYS A 51 -11.79 -18.10 -4.48
CA LYS A 51 -12.49 -19.11 -3.67
C LYS A 51 -14.00 -18.93 -3.62
N ASP A 52 -14.54 -17.91 -4.28
CA ASP A 52 -15.96 -17.54 -4.25
C ASP A 52 -16.48 -17.43 -2.80
N ILE A 53 -15.75 -16.67 -1.98
CA ILE A 53 -16.07 -16.51 -0.56
C ILE A 53 -17.21 -15.51 -0.39
N LYS A 54 -18.23 -15.91 0.36
CA LYS A 54 -19.32 -15.00 0.76
C LYS A 54 -18.80 -13.87 1.64
N LEU A 55 -19.30 -12.67 1.42
CA LEU A 55 -18.96 -11.45 2.18
C LEU A 55 -18.95 -11.66 3.70
N GLU A 56 -19.97 -12.34 4.24
CA GLU A 56 -20.10 -12.65 5.68
C GLU A 56 -19.04 -13.61 6.25
N LYS A 57 -18.21 -14.22 5.40
CA LYS A 57 -17.16 -15.17 5.79
C LYS A 57 -15.76 -14.69 5.47
N GLU A 58 -15.59 -13.60 4.71
CA GLU A 58 -14.30 -13.08 4.27
C GLU A 58 -13.29 -12.95 5.41
N VAL A 59 -13.65 -12.21 6.46
CA VAL A 59 -12.76 -11.95 7.60
C VAL A 59 -12.38 -13.26 8.31
N SER A 60 -13.35 -14.11 8.64
CA SER A 60 -13.10 -15.40 9.29
C SER A 60 -12.18 -16.33 8.48
N LYS A 61 -12.10 -16.16 7.16
CA LYS A 61 -11.30 -17.01 6.26
C LYS A 61 -9.84 -16.59 6.16
N ILE A 62 -9.53 -15.34 6.49
CA ILE A 62 -8.18 -14.78 6.42
C ILE A 62 -7.62 -14.41 7.78
N ALA A 63 -8.45 -14.26 8.82
CA ALA A 63 -8.01 -13.88 10.15
C ALA A 63 -6.96 -14.85 10.71
N GLY A 64 -7.10 -16.17 10.48
CA GLY A 64 -6.09 -17.16 10.87
C GLY A 64 -4.73 -17.00 10.17
N GLY A 65 -4.66 -16.20 9.11
CA GLY A 65 -3.44 -15.83 8.41
C GLY A 65 -2.54 -14.84 9.16
N LEU A 66 -3.08 -14.11 10.13
CA LEU A 66 -2.34 -13.14 10.94
C LEU A 66 -1.64 -13.86 12.10
N GLN A 67 -0.43 -14.37 11.89
CA GLN A 67 0.14 -15.36 12.83
C GLN A 67 0.63 -14.78 14.16
N ASP A 68 0.68 -13.46 14.33
CA ASP A 68 1.05 -12.85 15.60
C ASP A 68 0.02 -13.16 16.69
N GLY A 69 0.48 -13.71 17.81
CA GLY A 69 -0.40 -14.14 18.91
C GLY A 69 -1.17 -12.99 19.55
N CYS A 70 -0.62 -11.78 19.57
CA CYS A 70 -1.31 -10.60 20.10
C CYS A 70 -2.42 -10.16 19.15
N ILE A 71 -2.17 -10.21 17.83
CA ILE A 71 -3.18 -9.91 16.80
C ILE A 71 -4.31 -10.96 16.84
N GLN A 72 -3.99 -12.24 16.97
CA GLN A 72 -4.99 -13.31 17.12
C GLN A 72 -5.87 -13.10 18.36
N THR A 73 -5.24 -12.80 19.50
CA THR A 73 -5.98 -12.54 20.75
C THR A 73 -6.87 -11.31 20.64
N TRP A 74 -6.38 -10.24 20.01
CA TRP A 74 -7.17 -9.05 19.72
C TRP A 74 -8.37 -9.36 18.83
N TYR A 75 -8.17 -10.13 17.74
CA TYR A 75 -9.23 -10.51 16.82
C TYR A 75 -10.34 -11.32 17.52
N LEU A 76 -9.97 -12.31 18.35
CA LEU A 76 -10.93 -13.11 19.12
C LEU A 76 -11.79 -12.29 20.08
N ASN A 77 -11.24 -11.17 20.60
CA ASN A 77 -11.96 -10.26 21.48
C ASN A 77 -12.78 -9.21 20.70
N CYS A 78 -12.63 -9.12 19.38
CA CYS A 78 -13.29 -8.13 18.53
C CYS A 78 -14.45 -8.74 17.73
N ALA A 79 -15.44 -9.29 18.44
CA ALA A 79 -16.59 -9.99 17.85
C ALA A 79 -17.41 -9.15 16.84
N ALA A 80 -17.31 -7.82 16.90
CA ALA A 80 -18.01 -6.92 15.98
C ALA A 80 -17.39 -6.86 14.57
N VAL A 81 -16.15 -7.30 14.40
CA VAL A 81 -15.38 -7.03 13.18
C VAL A 81 -15.76 -7.97 12.03
N ASP A 82 -16.14 -9.21 12.33
CA ASP A 82 -16.64 -10.14 11.30
C ASP A 82 -17.96 -9.66 10.68
N ALA A 83 -18.84 -9.06 11.50
CA ALA A 83 -20.15 -8.59 11.05
C ALA A 83 -20.07 -7.31 10.21
N ALA A 84 -19.04 -6.49 10.40
CA ALA A 84 -18.84 -5.23 9.68
C ALA A 84 -18.19 -5.42 8.29
N GLY A 85 -17.71 -6.62 7.98
CA GLY A 85 -17.11 -6.98 6.70
C GLY A 85 -15.64 -6.61 6.57
N PHE A 86 -15.03 -7.06 5.47
CA PHE A 86 -13.58 -6.95 5.26
C PHE A 86 -13.03 -5.51 5.23
N PRO A 87 -13.71 -4.49 4.64
CA PRO A 87 -13.22 -3.11 4.69
C PRO A 87 -13.14 -2.55 6.12
N ALA A 88 -14.12 -2.86 6.96
CA ALA A 88 -14.13 -2.43 8.36
C ALA A 88 -13.02 -3.14 9.15
N PHE A 89 -12.83 -4.43 8.91
CA PHE A 89 -11.70 -5.19 9.47
C PHE A 89 -10.35 -4.55 9.13
N MET A 90 -10.11 -4.23 7.86
CA MET A 90 -8.85 -3.59 7.43
C MET A 90 -8.65 -2.22 8.07
N LYS A 91 -9.73 -1.46 8.30
CA LYS A 91 -9.62 -0.21 9.06
C LYS A 91 -9.23 -0.46 10.52
N HIS A 92 -9.93 -1.39 11.19
CA HIS A 92 -9.66 -1.73 12.60
C HIS A 92 -8.24 -2.23 12.83
N ILE A 93 -7.70 -3.07 11.93
CA ILE A 93 -6.33 -3.56 12.08
C ILE A 93 -5.30 -2.44 11.87
N CYS A 94 -5.51 -1.54 10.91
CA CYS A 94 -4.66 -0.36 10.74
C CYS A 94 -4.69 0.54 11.98
N ASP A 95 -5.89 0.86 12.48
CA ASP A 95 -6.08 1.73 13.65
C ASP A 95 -5.47 1.13 14.94
N SER A 96 -5.40 -0.19 15.04
CA SER A 96 -4.91 -0.89 16.24
C SER A 96 -3.41 -1.18 16.23
N TRP A 97 -2.81 -1.35 15.05
CA TRP A 97 -1.46 -1.92 14.91
C TRP A 97 -0.47 -1.07 14.13
N LEU A 98 -0.93 -0.04 13.40
CA LEU A 98 -0.03 0.95 12.82
C LEU A 98 0.24 2.08 13.83
N GLU A 99 1.37 2.76 13.66
CA GLU A 99 1.73 3.89 14.49
C GLU A 99 0.74 5.06 14.29
N LEU A 100 0.46 5.78 15.37
CA LEU A 100 -0.43 6.94 15.30
C LEU A 100 0.13 7.97 14.31
N GLY A 101 -0.66 8.33 13.30
CA GLY A 101 -0.25 9.28 12.27
C GLY A 101 0.56 8.67 11.13
N TRP A 102 0.58 7.34 11.00
CA TRP A 102 1.24 6.64 9.88
C TRP A 102 0.83 7.22 8.51
N GLU A 103 -0.41 7.67 8.33
CA GLU A 103 -0.85 8.27 7.07
C GLU A 103 -0.10 9.56 6.75
N GLN A 104 0.13 10.37 7.78
CA GLN A 104 0.87 11.62 7.65
C GLN A 104 2.34 11.33 7.36
N GLU A 105 2.92 10.30 7.97
CA GLU A 105 4.29 9.88 7.67
C GLU A 105 4.43 9.40 6.22
N VAL A 106 3.52 8.56 5.74
CA VAL A 106 3.51 8.11 4.33
C VAL A 106 3.38 9.31 3.38
N LYS A 107 2.49 10.27 3.68
CA LYS A 107 2.36 11.51 2.90
C LYS A 107 3.66 12.30 2.88
N LEU A 108 4.33 12.45 4.03
CA LEU A 108 5.62 13.14 4.12
C LEU A 108 6.70 12.41 3.33
N VAL A 109 6.72 11.07 3.30
CA VAL A 109 7.64 10.31 2.46
C VAL A 109 7.42 10.63 0.98
N VAL A 110 6.15 10.70 0.52
CA VAL A 110 5.85 11.08 -0.86
C VAL A 110 6.35 12.50 -1.17
N LEU A 111 6.02 13.47 -0.31
CA LEU A 111 6.39 14.88 -0.49
C LEU A 111 7.89 15.15 -0.32
N ALA A 112 8.64 14.28 0.36
CA ALA A 112 10.09 14.40 0.49
C ALA A 112 10.85 13.67 -0.63
N SER A 113 10.15 13.00 -1.54
CA SER A 113 10.79 12.23 -2.61
C SER A 113 11.16 13.12 -3.81
N HIS A 114 12.29 12.81 -4.43
CA HIS A 114 12.81 13.47 -5.62
C HIS A 114 13.34 12.41 -6.58
N GLN A 115 13.39 12.71 -7.88
CA GLN A 115 13.91 11.78 -8.89
C GLN A 115 15.33 11.29 -8.55
N GLY A 116 16.21 12.19 -8.12
CA GLY A 116 17.62 11.90 -7.92
C GLY A 116 18.27 11.39 -9.22
N ASN A 117 18.97 10.26 -9.14
CA ASN A 117 19.64 9.62 -10.27
C ASN A 117 18.81 8.49 -10.91
N SER A 118 17.59 8.25 -10.45
CA SER A 118 16.72 7.18 -10.97
C SER A 118 16.06 7.59 -12.30
N ALA A 119 15.66 6.60 -13.10
CA ALA A 119 14.78 6.86 -14.24
C ALA A 119 13.49 7.53 -13.76
N ILE A 120 12.99 8.52 -14.51
CA ILE A 120 11.79 9.27 -14.12
C ILE A 120 10.57 8.35 -13.98
N SER A 121 10.44 7.36 -14.87
CA SER A 121 9.38 6.35 -14.82
C SER A 121 9.39 5.55 -13.53
N ASP A 122 10.57 5.14 -13.07
CA ASP A 122 10.72 4.30 -11.87
C ASP A 122 10.39 5.10 -10.63
N TRP A 123 10.82 6.37 -10.56
CA TRP A 123 10.46 7.26 -9.46
C TRP A 123 8.96 7.56 -9.43
N ILE A 124 8.34 7.87 -10.58
CA ILE A 124 6.88 8.10 -10.65
C ILE A 124 6.13 6.85 -10.18
N MET A 125 6.51 5.65 -10.65
CA MET A 125 5.90 4.39 -10.22
C MET A 125 5.98 4.20 -8.70
N LEU A 126 7.15 4.44 -8.09
CA LEU A 126 7.32 4.34 -6.63
C LEU A 126 6.47 5.37 -5.87
N LEU A 127 6.42 6.60 -6.39
CA LEU A 127 5.64 7.70 -5.84
C LEU A 127 4.14 7.40 -5.87
N GLU A 128 3.63 6.91 -7.00
CA GLU A 128 2.24 6.49 -7.14
C GLU A 128 1.91 5.31 -6.22
N SER A 129 2.74 4.27 -6.25
CA SER A 129 2.57 3.07 -5.43
C SER A 129 2.50 3.44 -3.94
N THR A 130 3.36 4.35 -3.48
CA THR A 130 3.32 4.86 -2.11
C THR A 130 2.04 5.65 -1.82
N ASN A 131 1.60 6.52 -2.73
CA ASN A 131 0.36 7.27 -2.56
C ASN A 131 -0.90 6.38 -2.61
N THR A 132 -0.84 5.18 -3.20
CA THR A 132 -1.97 4.22 -3.17
C THR A 132 -2.23 3.65 -1.78
N LEU A 133 -1.23 3.59 -0.91
CA LEU A 133 -1.38 3.17 0.49
C LEU A 133 -2.35 4.08 1.26
N LEU A 134 -2.52 5.32 0.79
CA LEU A 134 -3.41 6.33 1.38
C LEU A 134 -4.83 6.31 0.79
N ASN A 135 -5.19 5.33 -0.05
CA ASN A 135 -6.54 5.25 -0.64
C ASN A 135 -7.65 5.25 0.42
N GLY A 136 -8.53 6.25 0.35
CA GLY A 136 -9.61 6.46 1.33
C GLY A 136 -9.22 7.29 2.56
N HIS A 137 -7.97 7.75 2.65
CA HIS A 137 -7.48 8.62 3.73
C HIS A 137 -7.36 10.08 3.26
N VAL A 138 -7.59 11.02 4.19
CA VAL A 138 -7.48 12.47 3.94
C VAL A 138 -6.05 12.89 3.54
N CYS A 139 -5.04 12.11 3.96
CA CYS A 139 -3.65 12.36 3.64
C CYS A 139 -3.28 12.04 2.18
N LYS A 140 -4.16 11.37 1.42
CA LYS A 140 -3.90 11.03 0.03
C LYS A 140 -3.74 12.29 -0.82
N LEU A 141 -2.64 12.35 -1.57
CA LEU A 141 -2.43 13.41 -2.55
C LEU A 141 -3.31 13.17 -3.78
N SER A 142 -3.92 14.24 -4.28
CA SER A 142 -4.66 14.21 -5.54
C SER A 142 -3.71 14.05 -6.72
N ASP A 143 -4.25 13.65 -7.87
CA ASP A 143 -3.47 13.52 -9.10
C ASP A 143 -2.83 14.86 -9.50
N ASN A 144 -3.53 15.98 -9.25
CA ASN A 144 -3.00 17.32 -9.45
C ASN A 144 -1.85 17.64 -8.48
N ASP A 145 -1.95 17.23 -7.21
CA ASP A 145 -0.86 17.41 -6.24
C ASP A 145 0.37 16.60 -6.64
N LEU A 146 0.19 15.35 -7.05
CA LEU A 146 1.28 14.50 -7.53
C LEU A 146 1.92 15.08 -8.79
N ARG A 147 1.13 15.59 -9.73
CA ARG A 147 1.63 16.25 -10.95
C ARG A 147 2.50 17.46 -10.61
N ASN A 148 2.03 18.33 -9.74
CA ASN A 148 2.77 19.50 -9.29
C ASN A 148 4.06 19.11 -8.55
N HIS A 149 3.99 18.05 -7.74
CA HIS A 149 5.16 17.48 -7.05
C HIS A 149 6.20 16.98 -8.05
N ILE A 150 5.79 16.16 -9.01
CA ILE A 150 6.66 15.64 -10.08
C ILE A 150 7.34 16.80 -10.82
N GLN A 151 6.57 17.78 -11.30
CA GLN A 151 7.11 18.92 -12.05
C GLN A 151 8.15 19.75 -11.28
N SER A 152 8.02 19.83 -9.96
CA SER A 152 8.94 20.61 -9.11
C SER A 152 10.14 19.81 -8.59
N HIS A 153 10.12 18.47 -8.70
CA HIS A 153 11.10 17.57 -8.08
C HIS A 153 11.82 16.63 -9.08
N VAL A 154 11.58 16.81 -10.39
CA VAL A 154 12.39 16.23 -11.50
C VAL A 154 13.75 16.91 -11.57
N HIS A 155 14.79 16.14 -11.91
CA HIS A 155 16.14 16.67 -12.06
C HIS A 155 16.21 17.69 -13.23
N PRO A 156 16.82 18.88 -13.06
CA PRO A 156 16.83 19.93 -14.08
C PRO A 156 17.39 19.46 -15.43
N ASP A 157 18.47 18.67 -15.42
CA ASP A 157 19.10 18.15 -16.63
C ASP A 157 18.19 17.19 -17.40
N MET A 158 17.32 16.47 -16.70
CA MET A 158 16.31 15.64 -17.33
C MET A 158 15.22 16.51 -17.95
N MET A 159 14.72 17.58 -17.31
CA MET A 159 13.71 18.48 -17.92
C MET A 159 14.15 19.03 -19.29
N THR A 160 15.45 19.24 -19.51
CA THR A 160 16.02 19.63 -20.81
C THR A 160 16.29 18.48 -21.79
N ALA A 161 16.51 17.26 -21.28
CA ALA A 161 16.78 16.05 -22.07
C ALA A 161 15.55 15.13 -22.26
N THR A 162 14.43 15.47 -21.61
CA THR A 162 13.18 14.70 -21.58
C THR A 162 12.67 14.59 -23.01
N THR A 163 12.62 13.37 -23.52
CA THR A 163 12.07 13.14 -24.86
C THR A 163 10.59 13.52 -24.85
N THR A 164 10.05 13.97 -25.99
CA THR A 164 8.63 14.34 -26.15
C THR A 164 7.67 13.29 -25.55
N ALA A 165 8.04 12.00 -25.52
CA ALA A 165 7.29 10.90 -24.93
C ALA A 165 7.13 10.99 -23.39
N GLU A 166 8.16 11.42 -22.65
CA GLU A 166 8.12 11.55 -21.19
C GLU A 166 7.34 12.80 -20.75
N LEU A 167 7.43 13.90 -21.53
CA LEU A 167 6.53 15.05 -21.38
C LEU A 167 5.08 14.66 -21.67
N TYR A 168 4.85 13.77 -22.65
CA TYR A 168 3.53 13.20 -22.91
C TYR A 168 3.03 12.36 -21.73
N LEU A 169 3.87 11.54 -21.09
CA LEU A 169 3.53 10.76 -19.89
C LEU A 169 3.07 11.67 -18.72
N ILE A 170 3.77 12.78 -18.48
CA ILE A 170 3.37 13.78 -17.49
C ILE A 170 2.08 14.52 -17.92
N ALA A 171 1.91 14.80 -19.21
CA ALA A 171 0.73 15.46 -19.78
C ALA A 171 -0.52 14.57 -19.87
N SER A 172 -0.35 13.26 -20.01
CA SER A 172 -1.41 12.28 -20.20
C SER A 172 -1.58 11.36 -19.00
N TYR A 173 -1.07 11.76 -17.84
CA TYR A 173 -1.16 11.01 -16.58
C TYR A 173 -2.58 10.50 -16.28
N ASP A 174 -3.60 11.32 -16.55
CA ASP A 174 -5.02 10.96 -16.37
C ASP A 174 -5.51 9.81 -17.28
N LYS A 175 -4.76 9.45 -18.33
CA LYS A 175 -5.16 8.43 -19.33
C LYS A 175 -4.66 7.01 -19.02
N TYR A 176 -3.83 6.83 -18.00
CA TYR A 176 -3.21 5.54 -17.67
C TYR A 176 -3.88 4.81 -16.49
N LYS A 177 -4.98 5.34 -15.96
CA LYS A 177 -5.81 4.68 -14.94
C LYS A 177 -7.03 3.99 -15.56
#